data_AF-A0A7G2IPJ7-F1
#
_entry.id   AF-A0A7G2IPJ7-F1
#
_cell.length_a   1.000
_cell.length_b   1.000
_cell.length_c   1.000
_cell.angle_alpha   90.00
_cell.angle_beta   90.00
_cell.angle_gamma   90.00
#
_symmetry.space_group_name_H-M   'P 1'
#
loop_
_entity.id
_entity.type
_entity.pdbx_description
1 polymer ?
#
loop_
_entity_poly.entity_id
_entity_poly.type
_entity_poly.pdbx_seq_one_letter_code
_entity_poly.pdbx_strand_id
1 'polypeptide(L)'
;MAQQISTGGVIHFRGAIVESPCDVNARQQQIELSCMRDGTTRNSLYSQQQVATAPQNVQQIATVKMHYLNEQKNMAILNIEYK
;
A
#
# COMPACT_ATOMS: atom_id res chain seq x y z
N MET A 1 28.28 -50.04 -7.33
CA MET A 1 27.32 -48.99 -7.75
C MET A 1 27.99 -47.66 -7.44
N ALA A 2 28.36 -46.86 -8.46
CA ALA A 2 29.05 -45.58 -8.25
C ALA A 2 28.01 -44.45 -8.19
N GLN A 3 27.97 -43.71 -7.08
CA GLN A 3 27.16 -42.51 -6.96
C GLN A 3 27.82 -41.37 -7.75
N GLN A 4 27.15 -40.94 -8.81
CA GLN A 4 27.60 -39.83 -9.64
C GLN A 4 27.33 -38.52 -8.89
N ILE A 5 28.40 -37.91 -8.36
CA ILE A 5 28.32 -36.57 -7.75
C ILE A 5 28.27 -35.56 -8.88
N SER A 6 27.11 -34.93 -9.08
CA SER A 6 26.96 -33.78 -9.98
C SER A 6 27.64 -32.56 -9.36
N THR A 7 28.53 -31.90 -10.11
CA THR A 7 29.06 -30.59 -9.73
C THR A 7 27.90 -29.60 -9.58
N GLY A 8 27.77 -29.01 -8.39
CA GLY A 8 26.76 -27.99 -8.09
C GLY A 8 27.05 -26.66 -8.79
N GLY A 9 26.02 -25.79 -8.85
CA GLY A 9 26.09 -24.44 -9.41
C GLY A 9 25.90 -23.35 -8.35
N VAL A 10 26.01 -22.09 -8.77
CA VAL A 10 25.82 -20.91 -7.91
C VAL A 10 24.42 -20.32 -8.14
N ILE A 11 23.66 -20.10 -7.06
CA ILE A 11 22.38 -19.38 -7.09
C ILE A 11 22.60 -17.97 -6.55
N HIS A 12 22.24 -16.97 -7.34
CA HIS A 12 22.24 -15.57 -6.91
C HIS A 12 20.81 -15.10 -6.63
N PHE A 13 20.53 -14.74 -5.38
CA PHE A 13 19.28 -14.11 -4.99
C PHE A 13 19.42 -12.58 -5.10
N ARG A 14 18.36 -11.93 -5.60
CA ARG A 14 18.26 -10.47 -5.65
C ARG A 14 16.94 -10.05 -5.04
N GLY A 15 16.98 -8.95 -4.29
CA GLY A 15 15.81 -8.35 -3.66
C GLY A 15 16.19 -7.01 -3.02
N ALA A 16 15.18 -6.31 -2.54
CA ALA A 16 15.35 -5.09 -1.76
C ALA A 16 14.45 -5.17 -0.53
N ILE A 17 14.91 -4.60 0.59
CA ILE A 17 14.04 -4.32 1.73
C ILE A 17 13.40 -2.96 1.45
N VAL A 18 12.08 -2.95 1.28
CA VAL A 18 11.28 -1.75 1.01
C VAL A 18 10.36 -1.45 2.18
N GLU A 19 9.91 -0.20 2.28
CA GLU A 19 8.90 0.18 3.25
C GLU A 19 7.60 -0.59 3.02
N SER A 20 6.90 -0.91 4.10
CA SER A 20 5.59 -1.56 4.01
C SER A 20 4.55 -0.63 3.39
N PRO A 21 3.51 -1.18 2.74
CA PRO A 21 2.30 -0.44 2.43
C PRO A 21 1.75 0.32 3.64
N CYS A 22 0.99 1.38 3.40
CA CYS A 22 0.23 2.05 4.43
C CYS A 22 -0.92 1.17 4.95
N ASP A 23 -1.12 1.19 6.26
CA ASP A 23 -2.34 0.67 6.88
C ASP A 23 -3.49 1.66 6.71
N VAL A 24 -4.69 1.14 6.48
CA VAL A 24 -5.90 1.92 6.19
C VAL A 24 -6.97 1.59 7.21
N ASN A 25 -7.47 2.60 7.91
CA ASN A 25 -8.55 2.44 8.87
C ASN A 25 -9.69 3.43 8.57
N ALA A 26 -10.90 2.89 8.38
CA ALA A 26 -12.10 3.70 8.23
C ALA A 26 -12.71 4.00 9.61
N ARG A 27 -12.65 5.26 10.04
CA ARG A 27 -13.26 5.76 11.29
C ARG A 27 -14.43 6.67 10.98
N GLN A 28 -15.65 6.15 11.04
CA GLN A 28 -16.88 6.92 10.77
C GLN A 28 -16.83 7.66 9.42
N GLN A 29 -16.67 8.99 9.44
CA GLN A 29 -16.59 9.85 8.24
C GLN A 29 -15.15 10.22 7.84
N GLN A 30 -14.16 9.60 8.49
CA GLN A 30 -12.74 9.83 8.27
C GLN A 30 -12.03 8.53 7.87
N ILE A 31 -10.93 8.69 7.14
CA ILE A 31 -10.00 7.62 6.80
C ILE A 31 -8.65 7.99 7.39
N GLU A 32 -8.15 7.11 8.24
CA GLU A 32 -6.81 7.17 8.79
C GLU A 32 -5.88 6.33 7.90
N LEU A 33 -4.82 6.96 7.40
CA LEU A 33 -3.73 6.32 6.68
C LEU A 33 -2.47 6.36 7.52
N SER A 34 -1.92 5.19 7.84
CA SER A 34 -0.69 5.03 8.60
C SER A 34 0.39 4.49 7.67
N CYS A 35 1.26 5.38 7.17
CA CYS A 35 2.28 5.05 6.20
C CYS A 35 3.67 5.06 6.85
N MET A 36 4.51 4.09 6.52
CA MET A 36 5.94 4.20 6.80
C MET A 36 6.58 5.18 5.80
N ARG A 37 7.39 6.10 6.33
CA ARG A 37 8.10 7.16 5.61
C ARG A 37 9.44 7.43 6.25
N ASP A 38 10.50 7.23 5.49
CA ASP A 38 11.87 7.41 5.94
C ASP A 38 12.13 6.59 7.23
N GLY A 39 11.56 5.38 7.31
CA GLY A 39 11.65 4.51 8.48
C GLY A 39 10.79 4.92 9.70
N THR A 40 9.93 5.94 9.55
CA THR A 40 9.01 6.40 10.61
C THR A 40 7.54 6.23 10.20
N THR A 41 6.69 5.78 11.12
CA THR A 41 5.25 5.72 10.86
C THR A 41 4.62 7.10 10.98
N ARG A 42 3.98 7.56 9.92
CA ARG A 42 3.20 8.81 9.89
C ARG A 42 1.72 8.50 9.74
N ASN A 43 0.93 8.98 10.69
CA ASN A 43 -0.52 8.87 10.67
C ASN A 43 -1.12 10.14 10.07
N SER A 44 -2.02 9.98 9.11
CA SER A 44 -2.73 11.08 8.47
C SER A 44 -4.22 10.79 8.46
N LEU A 45 -5.01 11.76 8.92
CA LEU A 45 -6.47 11.68 8.95
C LEU A 45 -7.04 12.52 7.81
N TYR A 46 -7.89 11.89 6.99
CA TYR A 46 -8.56 12.52 5.87
C TYR A 46 -10.06 12.37 5.99
N SER A 47 -10.83 13.38 5.58
CA SER A 47 -12.25 13.16 5.30
C SER A 47 -12.40 12.25 4.07
N GLN A 48 -13.54 11.57 3.94
CA GLN A 48 -13.82 10.74 2.75
C GLN A 48 -13.67 11.54 1.44
N GLN A 49 -14.04 12.83 1.45
CA GLN A 49 -13.91 13.72 0.29
C GLN A 49 -12.44 14.04 -0.03
N GLN A 50 -11.59 14.22 0.98
CA GLN A 50 -10.17 14.48 0.80
C GLN A 50 -9.41 13.24 0.31
N VAL A 51 -9.80 12.06 0.79
CA VAL A 51 -9.22 10.80 0.28
C VAL A 51 -9.58 10.59 -1.20
N ALA A 52 -10.78 11.01 -1.61
CA ALA A 52 -11.30 10.86 -2.97
C ALA A 52 -10.37 11.48 -4.01
N THR A 53 -9.75 12.61 -3.65
CA THR A 53 -8.87 13.39 -4.52
C THR A 53 -7.41 13.00 -4.38
N ALA A 54 -7.10 12.00 -3.54
CA ALA A 54 -5.77 11.52 -3.20
C ALA A 54 -4.86 12.66 -2.63
N PRO A 55 -4.57 12.67 -1.32
CA PRO A 55 -3.66 13.67 -0.74
C PRO A 55 -2.27 13.65 -1.39
N GLN A 56 -1.65 14.83 -1.60
CA GLN A 56 -0.38 14.96 -2.34
C GLN A 56 0.76 14.07 -1.81
N ASN A 57 0.86 13.93 -0.48
CA ASN A 57 1.86 13.09 0.19
C ASN A 57 1.66 11.58 -0.07
N VAL A 58 0.42 11.17 -0.39
CA VAL A 58 0.08 9.79 -0.75
C VAL A 58 0.26 9.57 -2.25
N GLN A 59 -0.11 10.54 -3.10
CA GLN A 59 0.06 10.49 -4.56
C GLN A 59 1.50 10.22 -5.02
N GLN A 60 2.49 10.60 -4.20
CA GLN A 60 3.91 10.37 -4.47
C GLN A 60 4.28 8.89 -4.46
N ILE A 61 3.60 8.05 -3.68
CA ILE A 61 3.91 6.61 -3.56
C ILE A 61 2.81 5.68 -4.07
N ALA A 62 1.59 6.18 -4.19
CA ALA A 62 0.44 5.36 -4.47
C ALA A 62 -0.62 6.16 -5.22
N THR A 63 -1.36 5.47 -6.07
CA THR A 63 -2.57 5.99 -6.70
C THR A 63 -3.76 5.62 -5.84
N VAL A 64 -4.56 6.60 -5.43
CA VAL A 64 -5.78 6.38 -4.65
C VAL A 64 -6.99 6.63 -5.55
N LYS A 65 -7.89 5.65 -5.64
CA LYS A 65 -9.14 5.75 -6.41
C LYS A 65 -10.30 5.35 -5.52
N MET A 66 -11.27 6.24 -5.36
CA MET A 66 -12.48 5.95 -4.61
C MET A 66 -13.65 5.72 -5.55
N HIS A 67 -14.34 4.59 -5.37
CA HIS A 67 -15.51 4.22 -6.14
C HIS A 67 -16.73 4.07 -5.22
N TYR A 68 -17.71 4.95 -5.35
CA TYR A 68 -18.95 4.86 -4.59
C TYR A 68 -19.85 3.76 -5.15
N LEU A 69 -20.41 2.95 -4.25
CA LEU A 69 -21.27 1.82 -4.59
C LEU A 69 -22.76 2.18 -4.65
N ASN A 70 -23.12 3.39 -4.18
CA ASN A 70 -24.50 3.86 -4.18
C ASN A 70 -24.63 5.37 -4.39
N GLU A 71 -25.84 5.79 -4.76
CA GLU A 71 -26.16 7.20 -5.02
C GLU A 71 -26.10 8.05 -3.75
N GLN A 72 -26.41 7.48 -2.59
CA GLN A 72 -26.28 8.15 -1.29
C GLN A 72 -24.83 8.39 -0.86
N LYS A 73 -23.83 7.84 -1.58
CA LYS A 73 -22.38 8.00 -1.33
C LYS A 73 -21.94 7.63 0.10
N ASN A 74 -22.65 6.73 0.77
CA ASN A 74 -22.29 6.27 2.11
C ASN A 74 -21.50 4.95 2.10
N MET A 75 -21.33 4.34 0.93
CA MET A 75 -20.61 3.09 0.74
C MET A 75 -19.67 3.23 -0.44
N ALA A 76 -18.39 2.89 -0.25
CA ALA A 76 -17.36 3.05 -1.27
C ALA A 76 -16.27 1.98 -1.16
N ILE A 77 -15.65 1.68 -2.29
CA ILE A 77 -14.40 0.93 -2.38
C ILE A 77 -13.25 1.93 -2.53
N LEU A 78 -12.25 1.82 -1.66
CA LEU A 78 -11.02 2.59 -1.75
C LEU A 78 -9.91 1.69 -2.30
N ASN A 79 -9.51 1.93 -3.55
CA ASN A 79 -8.39 1.24 -4.18
C ASN A 79 -7.12 2.06 -4.00
N ILE A 80 -6.07 1.45 -3.42
CA ILE A 80 -4.76 2.06 -3.23
C ILE A 80 -3.73 1.18 -3.93
N GLU A 81 -3.08 1.75 -4.94
CA GLU A 81 -2.12 1.06 -5.80
C GLU A 81 -0.73 1.67 -5.63
N TYR A 82 0.20 0.94 -5.02
CA TYR A 82 1.57 1.41 -4.74
C TYR A 82 2.43 1.37 -6.01
N LYS A 83 3.34 2.35 -6.14
CA LYS A 83 4.28 2.48 -7.26
C LYS A 83 5.59 1.75 -7.01
#